data_AF-A0A933ACY1-F1
#
_entry.id   AF-A0A933ACY1-F1
#
_cell.length_a   1.000
_cell.length_b   1.000
_cell.length_c   1.000
_cell.angle_alpha   90.00
_cell.angle_beta   90.00
_cell.angle_gamma   90.00
#
_symmetry.space_group_name_H-M   'P 1'
#
loop_
_entity.id
_entity.type
_entity.pdbx_description
1 polymer ?
#
loop_
_entity_poly.entity_id
_entity_poly.type
_entity_poly.pdbx_seq_one_letter_code
_entity_poly.pdbx_strand_id
1 'polypeptide(L)'
;MSHRDYPTQLAARGRYHFTTEQAASELGISPTAARAALRRLRDHGAIATPFRGFHVVVPPEYQTLRCLPPEQFVPQLMQHLGVPCYAGLLSAARYHGAAHQQPQVFQVVVPTNRLRIVCGQVHVAFAARGNAEDMPTVSFNTPRGRVVVSTPEATAYDLVGYERHCGGLSNVTTLLSELSAALDPQQLVQVAPLSPLPWTQRLGFLLEAVGTGDPCQPLHDYVVEHTTSTTPLSPGRNAAGAPRDPRWKLLVNDEVEPEG
;
A
#
# COMPACT_ATOMS: atom_id res chain seq x y z
N MET A 1 -15.17 -35.64 -8.20
CA MET A 1 -14.48 -34.48 -8.81
C MET A 1 -13.00 -34.80 -8.92
N SER A 2 -12.39 -34.64 -10.10
CA SER A 2 -10.93 -34.83 -10.25
C SER A 2 -10.18 -33.71 -9.52
N HIS A 3 -9.21 -34.05 -8.69
CA HIS A 3 -8.39 -33.07 -7.97
C HIS A 3 -7.63 -32.14 -8.93
N ARG A 4 -7.33 -32.60 -10.16
CA ARG A 4 -6.58 -31.82 -11.16
C ARG A 4 -7.40 -30.68 -11.76
N ASP A 5 -8.71 -30.87 -11.92
CA ASP A 5 -9.58 -29.90 -12.60
C ASP A 5 -10.20 -28.89 -11.62
N TYR A 6 -9.96 -29.06 -10.33
CA TYR A 6 -10.54 -28.23 -9.28
C TYR A 6 -10.26 -26.73 -9.50
N PRO A 7 -9.02 -26.26 -9.74
CA PRO A 7 -8.76 -24.84 -9.99
C PRO A 7 -9.50 -24.29 -11.21
N THR A 8 -9.57 -25.07 -12.29
CA THR A 8 -10.28 -24.70 -13.53
C THR A 8 -11.77 -24.53 -13.29
N GLN A 9 -12.39 -25.42 -12.51
CA GLN A 9 -13.80 -25.32 -12.15
C GLN A 9 -14.11 -24.13 -11.24
N LEU A 10 -13.19 -23.80 -10.33
CA LEU A 10 -13.30 -22.59 -9.51
C LEU A 10 -13.27 -21.33 -10.40
N ALA A 11 -12.29 -21.25 -11.29
CA ALA A 11 -12.14 -20.12 -12.23
C ALA A 11 -13.36 -19.97 -13.15
N ALA A 12 -13.92 -21.08 -13.64
CA ALA A 12 -15.13 -21.07 -14.47
C ALA A 12 -16.36 -20.49 -13.75
N ARG A 13 -16.37 -20.49 -12.41
CA ARG A 13 -17.42 -19.87 -11.57
C ARG A 13 -17.04 -18.48 -11.07
N GLY A 14 -15.95 -17.91 -11.57
CA GLY A 14 -15.42 -16.62 -11.13
C GLY A 14 -14.75 -16.63 -9.75
N ARG A 15 -14.50 -17.81 -9.16
CA ARG A 15 -13.83 -17.94 -7.86
C ARG A 15 -12.34 -18.22 -8.04
N TYR A 16 -11.49 -17.27 -7.64
CA TYR A 16 -10.05 -17.35 -7.86
C TYR A 16 -9.23 -17.54 -6.57
N HIS A 17 -9.89 -17.73 -5.43
CA HIS A 17 -9.25 -18.04 -4.16
C HIS A 17 -10.10 -19.03 -3.36
N PHE A 18 -9.45 -19.77 -2.46
CA PHE A 18 -10.10 -20.76 -1.60
C PHE A 18 -9.17 -21.16 -0.43
N THR A 19 -9.71 -21.75 0.63
CA THR A 19 -8.93 -22.28 1.75
C THR A 19 -8.66 -23.78 1.63
N THR A 20 -7.67 -24.30 2.35
CA THR A 20 -7.43 -25.75 2.45
C THR A 20 -8.69 -26.50 2.93
N GLU A 21 -9.43 -25.92 3.86
CA GLU A 21 -10.66 -26.47 4.44
C GLU A 21 -11.80 -26.49 3.41
N GLN A 22 -11.96 -25.42 2.64
CA GLN A 22 -12.91 -25.38 1.52
C GLN A 22 -12.59 -26.44 0.48
N ALA A 23 -11.31 -26.58 0.10
CA ALA A 23 -10.89 -27.61 -0.84
C ALA A 23 -11.17 -29.03 -0.30
N ALA A 24 -10.89 -29.30 0.97
CA ALA A 24 -11.16 -30.60 1.60
C ALA A 24 -12.67 -30.92 1.58
N SER A 25 -13.49 -29.96 1.99
CA SER A 25 -14.95 -30.08 2.01
C SER A 25 -15.53 -30.30 0.61
N GLU A 26 -15.18 -29.45 -0.35
CA GLU A 26 -15.72 -29.49 -1.71
C GLU A 26 -15.25 -30.72 -2.52
N LEU A 27 -14.03 -31.22 -2.25
CA LEU A 27 -13.52 -32.45 -2.86
C LEU A 27 -13.99 -33.72 -2.14
N GLY A 28 -14.61 -33.61 -0.96
CA GLY A 28 -15.04 -34.76 -0.15
C GLY A 28 -13.88 -35.61 0.35
N ILE A 29 -12.74 -34.99 0.68
CA ILE A 29 -11.51 -35.68 1.11
C ILE A 29 -11.03 -35.20 2.48
N SER A 30 -10.19 -35.99 3.13
CA SER A 30 -9.58 -35.60 4.40
C SER A 30 -8.66 -34.36 4.23
N PRO A 31 -8.45 -33.55 5.30
CA PRO A 31 -7.54 -32.42 5.26
C PRO A 31 -6.09 -32.80 4.86
N THR A 32 -5.64 -34.00 5.25
CA THR A 32 -4.31 -34.51 4.86
C THR A 32 -4.24 -34.81 3.37
N ALA A 33 -5.27 -35.44 2.81
CA ALA A 33 -5.38 -35.69 1.37
C ALA A 33 -5.48 -34.38 0.58
N ALA A 34 -6.25 -33.40 1.08
CA ALA A 34 -6.36 -32.08 0.47
C ALA A 34 -5.00 -31.37 0.39
N ARG A 35 -4.25 -31.30 1.50
CA ARG A 35 -2.89 -30.72 1.49
C ARG A 35 -1.97 -31.41 0.47
N ALA A 36 -2.05 -32.73 0.35
CA ALA A 36 -1.25 -33.48 -0.62
C ALA A 36 -1.68 -33.22 -2.08
N ALA A 37 -2.97 -33.00 -2.35
CA ALA A 37 -3.48 -32.63 -3.66
C ALA A 37 -3.10 -31.18 -4.02
N LEU A 38 -3.28 -30.24 -3.09
CA LEU A 38 -2.94 -28.83 -3.27
C LEU A 38 -1.44 -28.61 -3.47
N ARG A 39 -0.59 -29.38 -2.76
CA ARG A 39 0.86 -29.38 -3.02
C ARG A 39 1.16 -29.73 -4.48
N ARG A 40 0.55 -30.81 -5.00
CA ARG A 40 0.73 -31.21 -6.40
C ARG A 40 0.25 -30.12 -7.37
N LEU A 41 -0.91 -29.53 -7.14
CA LEU A 41 -1.42 -28.43 -7.98
C LEU A 41 -0.48 -27.22 -8.00
N ARG A 42 0.09 -26.87 -6.84
CA ARG A 42 1.08 -25.79 -6.72
C ARG A 42 2.36 -26.11 -7.47
N ASP A 43 2.85 -27.35 -7.35
CA ASP A 43 4.08 -27.78 -8.04
C ASP A 43 3.89 -27.77 -9.57
N HIS A 44 2.66 -27.94 -10.07
CA HIS A 44 2.29 -27.79 -11.48
C HIS A 44 1.93 -26.34 -11.88
N GLY A 45 2.02 -25.37 -10.95
CA GLY A 45 1.72 -23.97 -11.22
C GLY A 45 0.24 -23.64 -11.42
N ALA A 46 -0.69 -24.56 -11.16
CA ALA A 46 -2.13 -24.35 -11.31
C ALA A 46 -2.73 -23.51 -10.18
N ILE A 47 -2.07 -23.48 -9.01
CA ILE A 47 -2.42 -22.63 -7.88
C ILE A 47 -1.16 -22.02 -7.27
N ALA A 48 -1.33 -20.94 -6.54
CA ALA A 48 -0.31 -20.38 -5.66
C ALA A 48 -0.84 -20.27 -4.23
N THR A 49 0.06 -20.07 -3.25
CA THR A 49 -0.28 -20.04 -1.82
C THR A 49 0.34 -18.80 -1.18
N PRO A 50 -0.28 -17.61 -1.33
CA PRO A 50 0.27 -16.37 -0.79
C PRO A 50 0.24 -16.32 0.74
N PHE A 51 -0.60 -17.13 1.38
CA PHE A 51 -0.66 -17.27 2.83
C PHE A 51 -0.97 -18.72 3.21
N ARG A 52 -0.47 -19.17 4.36
CA ARG A 52 -0.67 -20.56 4.80
C ARG A 52 -2.17 -20.87 4.91
N GLY A 53 -2.61 -21.89 4.19
CA GLY A 53 -4.02 -22.31 4.16
C GLY A 53 -4.91 -21.52 3.21
N PHE A 54 -4.40 -20.45 2.59
CA PHE A 54 -5.12 -19.65 1.60
C PHE A 54 -4.45 -19.80 0.22
N HIS A 55 -5.24 -20.21 -0.77
CA HIS A 55 -4.77 -20.54 -2.09
C HIS A 55 -5.44 -19.66 -3.13
N VAL A 56 -4.71 -19.35 -4.20
CA VAL A 56 -5.23 -18.63 -5.36
C VAL A 56 -5.08 -19.50 -6.61
N VAL A 57 -6.07 -19.45 -7.49
CA VAL A 57 -6.00 -20.11 -8.80
C VAL A 57 -5.10 -19.28 -9.70
N VAL A 58 -4.13 -19.93 -10.36
CA VAL A 58 -3.21 -19.27 -11.30
C VAL A 58 -3.66 -19.60 -12.72
N PRO A 59 -4.34 -18.67 -13.40
CA PRO A 59 -4.79 -18.86 -14.77
C PRO A 59 -3.61 -18.73 -15.76
N PRO A 60 -3.78 -19.17 -17.03
CA PRO A 60 -2.72 -19.18 -18.03
C PRO A 60 -1.97 -17.85 -18.20
N GLU A 61 -2.68 -16.72 -18.16
CA GLU A 61 -2.11 -15.37 -18.32
C GLU A 61 -1.14 -14.97 -17.19
N TYR A 62 -1.14 -15.68 -16.06
CA TYR A 62 -0.25 -15.41 -14.92
C TYR A 62 0.71 -16.55 -14.60
N GLN A 63 0.91 -17.50 -15.51
CA GLN A 63 1.88 -18.58 -15.30
C GLN A 63 3.31 -18.07 -15.07
N THR A 64 3.72 -17.02 -15.78
CA THR A 64 5.05 -16.40 -15.60
C THR A 64 5.22 -15.82 -14.20
N LEU A 65 4.18 -15.14 -13.68
CA LEU A 65 4.18 -14.58 -12.32
C LEU A 65 4.16 -15.66 -11.24
N ARG A 66 3.64 -16.86 -11.57
CA ARG A 66 3.39 -17.99 -10.64
C ARG A 66 2.51 -17.62 -9.44
N CYS A 67 1.72 -16.56 -9.56
CA CYS A 67 0.76 -16.06 -8.58
C CYS A 67 -0.17 -15.05 -9.26
N LEU A 68 -1.29 -14.70 -8.63
CA LEU A 68 -2.14 -13.59 -9.09
C LEU A 68 -1.48 -12.24 -8.78
N PRO A 69 -1.72 -11.19 -9.58
CA PRO A 69 -1.39 -9.82 -9.19
C PRO A 69 -1.95 -9.50 -7.79
N PRO A 70 -1.20 -8.79 -6.93
CA PRO A 70 -1.59 -8.49 -5.55
C PRO A 70 -3.00 -7.92 -5.38
N GLU A 71 -3.37 -6.96 -6.22
CA GLU A 71 -4.67 -6.30 -6.19
C GLU A 71 -5.85 -7.26 -6.43
N GLN A 72 -5.57 -8.47 -6.95
CA GLN A 72 -6.57 -9.50 -7.24
C GLN A 72 -6.70 -10.57 -6.15
N PHE A 73 -5.84 -10.57 -5.12
CA PHE A 73 -5.95 -11.52 -4.01
C PHE A 73 -5.80 -10.90 -2.61
N VAL A 74 -5.11 -9.77 -2.48
CA VAL A 74 -4.90 -9.10 -1.18
C VAL A 74 -6.23 -8.73 -0.52
N PRO A 75 -7.21 -8.12 -1.21
CA PRO A 75 -8.50 -7.80 -0.58
C PRO A 75 -9.20 -9.04 0.01
N GLN A 76 -9.21 -10.15 -0.73
CA GLN A 76 -9.85 -11.40 -0.31
C GLN A 76 -9.08 -12.08 0.82
N LEU A 77 -7.74 -12.02 0.78
CA LEU A 77 -6.90 -12.53 1.87
C LEU A 77 -7.11 -11.72 3.14
N MET A 78 -7.13 -10.39 3.06
CA MET A 78 -7.29 -9.50 4.21
C MET A 78 -8.70 -9.65 4.82
N GLN A 79 -9.73 -9.78 3.98
CA GLN A 79 -11.07 -10.14 4.42
C GLN A 79 -11.10 -11.51 5.13
N HIS A 80 -10.44 -12.53 4.59
CA HIS A 80 -10.36 -13.85 5.23
C HIS A 80 -9.67 -13.81 6.59
N LEU A 81 -8.68 -12.93 6.76
CA LEU A 81 -7.96 -12.73 8.01
C LEU A 81 -8.70 -11.82 9.00
N GLY A 82 -9.79 -11.15 8.57
CA GLY A 82 -10.46 -10.14 9.37
C GLY A 82 -9.58 -8.93 9.66
N VAL A 83 -8.62 -8.63 8.77
CA VAL A 83 -7.69 -7.51 8.92
C VAL A 83 -8.11 -6.40 7.96
N PRO A 84 -8.48 -5.20 8.46
CA PRO A 84 -8.73 -4.06 7.60
C PRO A 84 -7.42 -3.65 6.89
N CYS A 85 -7.55 -3.16 5.66
CA CYS A 85 -6.39 -2.68 4.92
C CYS A 85 -6.79 -1.76 3.77
N TYR A 86 -5.82 -1.00 3.30
CA TYR A 86 -5.88 -0.33 1.99
C TYR A 86 -4.52 -0.42 1.29
N ALA A 87 -4.52 -0.32 -0.04
CA ALA A 87 -3.29 -0.09 -0.79
C ALA A 87 -2.86 1.36 -0.55
N GLY A 88 -1.64 1.56 -0.07
CA GLY A 88 -1.08 2.88 0.28
C GLY A 88 0.25 3.12 -0.43
N LEU A 89 0.95 4.18 -0.05
CA LEU A 89 2.34 4.43 -0.48
C LEU A 89 2.46 4.46 -2.03
N LEU A 90 3.53 3.89 -2.59
CA LEU A 90 3.77 3.84 -4.04
C LEU A 90 2.66 3.09 -4.80
N SER A 91 2.02 2.12 -4.15
CA SER A 91 0.91 1.38 -4.78
C SER A 91 -0.31 2.25 -4.97
N ALA A 92 -0.65 3.08 -3.98
CA ALA A 92 -1.73 4.05 -4.10
C ALA A 92 -1.38 5.18 -5.08
N ALA A 93 -0.16 5.71 -5.00
CA ALA A 93 0.31 6.77 -5.88
C ALA A 93 0.14 6.37 -7.36
N ARG A 94 0.48 5.12 -7.71
CA ARG A 94 0.20 4.54 -9.04
C ARG A 94 -1.28 4.59 -9.44
N TYR A 95 -2.21 4.25 -8.55
CA TYR A 95 -3.65 4.30 -8.87
C TYR A 95 -4.15 5.72 -9.13
N HIS A 96 -3.47 6.73 -8.59
CA HIS A 96 -3.74 8.15 -8.82
C HIS A 96 -2.94 8.74 -9.99
N GLY A 97 -2.20 7.93 -10.73
CA GLY A 97 -1.37 8.38 -11.85
C GLY A 97 -0.02 8.99 -11.45
N ALA A 98 0.31 8.99 -10.15
CA ALA A 98 1.56 9.47 -9.59
C ALA A 98 2.52 8.30 -9.30
N ALA A 99 3.05 7.72 -10.37
CA ALA A 99 4.20 6.81 -10.39
C ALA A 99 4.32 6.24 -11.81
N HIS A 100 5.21 6.82 -12.63
CA HIS A 100 5.40 6.40 -14.03
C HIS A 100 5.92 4.96 -14.16
N GLN A 101 6.70 4.49 -13.18
CA GLN A 101 7.18 3.11 -13.14
C GLN A 101 6.29 2.25 -12.23
N GLN A 102 5.99 1.03 -12.67
CA GLN A 102 5.26 0.08 -11.82
C GLN A 102 6.13 -0.29 -10.60
N PRO A 103 5.65 -0.03 -9.36
CA PRO A 103 6.35 -0.51 -8.18
C PRO A 103 6.48 -2.04 -8.25
N GLN A 104 7.69 -2.55 -8.07
CA GLN A 104 7.93 -4.00 -8.06
C GLN A 104 7.26 -4.72 -6.87
N VAL A 105 6.84 -3.95 -5.86
CA VAL A 105 6.22 -4.42 -4.63
C VAL A 105 4.89 -3.73 -4.43
N PHE A 106 3.83 -4.50 -4.20
CA PHE A 106 2.54 -3.95 -3.82
C PHE A 106 2.53 -3.63 -2.32
N GLN A 107 2.17 -2.40 -1.97
CA GLN A 107 2.29 -1.86 -0.64
C GLN A 107 0.91 -1.68 -0.02
N VAL A 108 0.74 -2.23 1.17
CA VAL A 108 -0.53 -2.31 1.86
C VAL A 108 -0.36 -1.76 3.26
N VAL A 109 -1.26 -0.88 3.68
CA VAL A 109 -1.29 -0.38 5.06
C VAL A 109 -2.27 -1.22 5.88
N VAL A 110 -1.84 -1.63 7.07
CA VAL A 110 -2.57 -2.49 8.01
C VAL A 110 -2.45 -1.95 9.45
N PRO A 111 -3.35 -2.29 10.38
CA PRO A 111 -3.28 -1.80 11.77
C PRO A 111 -2.00 -2.17 12.53
N THR A 112 -1.44 -3.34 12.23
CA THR A 112 -0.31 -3.92 12.97
C THR A 112 0.74 -4.50 12.04
N ASN A 113 1.99 -4.55 12.50
CA ASN A 113 3.11 -5.06 11.73
C ASN A 113 2.84 -6.48 11.19
N ARG A 114 3.12 -6.67 9.90
CA ARG A 114 2.93 -7.93 9.20
C ARG A 114 4.12 -8.26 8.32
N LEU A 115 4.47 -9.55 8.26
CA LEU A 115 5.51 -10.05 7.36
C LEU A 115 5.11 -9.88 5.90
N ARG A 116 6.09 -9.52 5.07
CA ARG A 116 5.92 -9.47 3.61
C ARG A 116 5.44 -10.81 3.04
N ILE A 117 4.65 -10.75 1.98
CA ILE A 117 4.27 -11.92 1.18
C ILE A 117 5.20 -12.00 -0.01
N VAL A 118 5.72 -13.21 -0.27
CA VAL A 118 6.45 -13.56 -1.49
C VAL A 118 5.76 -14.77 -2.09
N CYS A 119 5.19 -14.62 -3.27
CA CYS A 119 4.39 -15.63 -3.96
C CYS A 119 4.78 -15.65 -5.44
N GLY A 120 5.64 -16.59 -5.85
CA GLY A 120 6.19 -16.55 -7.21
C GLY A 120 7.07 -15.30 -7.40
N GLN A 121 6.79 -14.52 -8.45
CA GLN A 121 7.41 -13.21 -8.69
C GLN A 121 6.64 -12.05 -8.05
N VAL A 122 5.58 -12.34 -7.30
CA VAL A 122 4.71 -11.34 -6.70
C VAL A 122 5.14 -11.05 -5.27
N HIS A 123 5.32 -9.76 -4.96
CA HIS A 123 5.74 -9.27 -3.66
C HIS A 123 4.70 -8.32 -3.08
N VAL A 124 4.35 -8.53 -1.81
CA VAL A 124 3.52 -7.60 -1.02
C VAL A 124 4.27 -7.18 0.22
N ALA A 125 4.44 -5.88 0.42
CA ALA A 125 4.99 -5.31 1.64
C ALA A 125 3.89 -4.62 2.45
N PHE A 126 4.05 -4.62 3.77
CA PHE A 126 3.11 -4.04 4.70
C PHE A 126 3.75 -2.87 5.45
N ALA A 127 2.98 -1.79 5.63
CA ALA A 127 3.27 -0.72 6.58
C ALA A 127 2.21 -0.74 7.68
N ALA A 128 2.63 -0.54 8.93
CA ALA A 128 1.74 -0.56 10.08
C ALA A 128 1.28 0.85 10.45
N ARG A 129 -0.04 1.05 10.50
CA ARG A 129 -0.69 2.29 10.91
C ARG A 129 -1.85 1.98 11.85
N GLY A 130 -1.75 2.35 13.13
CA GLY A 130 -2.73 1.95 14.15
C GLY A 130 -4.18 2.36 13.84
N ASN A 131 -4.37 3.48 13.15
CA ASN A 131 -5.67 3.99 12.70
C ASN A 131 -5.95 3.71 11.21
N ALA A 132 -5.47 2.58 10.68
CA ALA A 132 -5.64 2.26 9.25
C ALA A 132 -7.11 2.19 8.80
N GLU A 133 -8.04 1.82 9.68
CA GLU A 133 -9.49 1.78 9.39
C GLU A 133 -10.10 3.18 9.20
N ASP A 134 -9.54 4.18 9.88
CA ASP A 134 -10.08 5.55 9.87
C ASP A 134 -9.61 6.36 8.67
N MET A 135 -8.63 5.85 7.91
CA MET A 135 -8.04 6.57 6.79
C MET A 135 -9.03 6.68 5.62
N PRO A 136 -9.17 7.86 5.01
CA PRO A 136 -10.04 8.01 3.86
C PRO A 136 -9.48 7.21 2.68
N THR A 137 -10.39 6.47 2.04
CA THR A 137 -10.07 5.58 0.94
C THR A 137 -11.07 5.73 -0.19
N VAL A 138 -10.63 5.35 -1.39
CA VAL A 138 -11.43 5.23 -2.60
C VAL A 138 -11.26 3.81 -3.16
N SER A 139 -12.19 3.39 -4.01
CA SER A 139 -12.17 2.02 -4.52
C SER A 139 -12.02 1.98 -6.03
N PHE A 140 -11.12 1.10 -6.49
CA PHE A 140 -10.83 0.86 -7.90
C PHE A 140 -11.25 -0.54 -8.31
N ASN A 141 -11.71 -0.68 -9.55
CA ASN A 141 -12.00 -1.97 -10.14
C ASN A 141 -10.72 -2.67 -10.58
N THR A 142 -10.68 -3.98 -10.41
CA THR A 142 -9.65 -4.89 -10.91
C THR A 142 -10.31 -5.97 -11.76
N PRO A 143 -9.56 -6.73 -12.58
CA PRO A 143 -10.13 -7.84 -13.34
C PRO A 143 -10.82 -8.92 -12.48
N ARG A 144 -10.53 -8.98 -11.16
CA ARG A 144 -11.03 -10.02 -10.25
C ARG A 144 -11.66 -9.48 -8.97
N GLY A 145 -12.19 -8.26 -9.01
CA GLY A 145 -12.88 -7.63 -7.88
C GLY A 145 -12.54 -6.16 -7.72
N ARG A 146 -12.53 -5.68 -6.48
CA ARG A 146 -12.20 -4.29 -6.15
C ARG A 146 -11.02 -4.24 -5.21
N VAL A 147 -10.24 -3.18 -5.32
CA VAL A 147 -9.19 -2.82 -4.37
C VAL A 147 -9.57 -1.50 -3.69
N VAL A 148 -9.27 -1.39 -2.40
CA VAL A 148 -9.41 -0.16 -1.62
C VAL A 148 -8.05 0.51 -1.55
N VAL A 149 -7.99 1.79 -1.87
CA VAL A 149 -6.77 2.59 -2.02
C VAL A 149 -6.93 3.87 -1.19
N SER A 150 -5.88 4.35 -0.52
CA SER A 150 -5.90 5.66 0.14
C SER A 150 -6.30 6.77 -0.85
N THR A 151 -7.00 7.82 -0.40
CA THR A 151 -7.21 9.02 -1.24
C THR A 151 -5.87 9.65 -1.63
N PRO A 152 -5.80 10.56 -2.64
CA PRO A 152 -4.58 11.29 -2.94
C PRO A 152 -3.96 11.95 -1.68
N GLU A 153 -4.77 12.55 -0.83
CA GLU A 153 -4.33 13.24 0.38
C GLU A 153 -3.78 12.25 1.42
N ALA A 154 -4.49 11.16 1.70
CA ALA A 154 -3.98 10.10 2.58
C ALA A 154 -2.70 9.45 2.02
N THR A 155 -2.60 9.32 0.70
CA THR A 155 -1.40 8.83 0.02
C THR A 155 -0.22 9.78 0.24
N ALA A 156 -0.42 11.09 0.14
CA ALA A 156 0.61 12.09 0.39
C ALA A 156 1.16 11.98 1.83
N TYR A 157 0.28 11.78 2.82
CA TYR A 157 0.69 11.52 4.20
C TYR A 157 1.46 10.21 4.37
N ASP A 158 1.02 9.13 3.72
CA ASP A 158 1.73 7.85 3.77
C ASP A 158 3.13 7.94 3.16
N LEU A 159 3.28 8.61 2.01
CA LEU A 159 4.58 8.79 1.34
C LEU A 159 5.58 9.48 2.28
N VAL A 160 5.15 10.55 2.96
CA VAL A 160 5.99 11.28 3.92
C VAL A 160 6.23 10.49 5.19
N GLY A 161 5.20 9.84 5.72
CA GLY A 161 5.26 9.12 6.99
C GLY A 161 6.12 7.87 6.94
N TYR A 162 6.19 7.24 5.76
CA TYR A 162 6.91 5.99 5.53
C TYR A 162 7.94 6.14 4.41
N GLU A 163 8.64 7.29 4.34
CA GLU A 163 9.62 7.62 3.28
C GLU A 163 10.58 6.48 2.92
N ARG A 164 11.01 5.67 3.90
CA ARG A 164 11.95 4.56 3.67
C ARG A 164 11.36 3.45 2.82
N HIS A 165 10.05 3.24 2.92
CA HIS A 165 9.30 2.33 2.07
C HIS A 165 9.12 2.89 0.66
N CYS A 166 9.34 4.19 0.47
CA CYS A 166 9.23 4.92 -0.78
C CYS A 166 10.58 5.25 -1.40
N GLY A 167 11.70 4.74 -0.89
CA GLY A 167 13.03 5.03 -1.45
C GLY A 167 13.66 6.34 -0.98
N GLY A 168 13.10 6.97 0.06
CA GLY A 168 13.64 8.21 0.64
C GLY A 168 12.86 9.46 0.24
N LEU A 169 13.21 10.58 0.86
CA LEU A 169 12.51 11.86 0.68
C LEU A 169 12.61 12.41 -0.75
N SER A 170 13.71 12.20 -1.48
CA SER A 170 13.85 12.65 -2.87
C SER A 170 12.79 12.04 -3.79
N ASN A 171 12.61 10.71 -3.75
CA ASN A 171 11.55 10.07 -4.51
C ASN A 171 10.15 10.46 -4.01
N VAL A 172 9.97 10.66 -2.70
CA VAL A 172 8.72 11.21 -2.16
C VAL A 172 8.41 12.58 -2.76
N THR A 173 9.39 13.47 -2.88
CA THR A 173 9.23 14.78 -3.53
C THR A 173 8.79 14.64 -4.98
N THR A 174 9.41 13.77 -5.78
CA THR A 174 8.97 13.50 -7.15
C THR A 174 7.52 13.03 -7.21
N LEU A 175 7.16 12.07 -6.37
CA LEU A 175 5.79 11.53 -6.31
C LEU A 175 4.78 12.58 -5.87
N LEU A 176 5.13 13.46 -4.92
CA LEU A 176 4.27 14.57 -4.51
C LEU A 176 4.07 15.58 -5.63
N SER A 177 5.11 15.85 -6.44
CA SER A 177 4.98 16.69 -7.63
C SER A 177 3.97 16.09 -8.62
N GLU A 178 4.04 14.79 -8.89
CA GLU A 178 3.10 14.12 -9.80
C GLU A 178 1.68 14.05 -9.21
N LEU A 179 1.55 13.77 -7.91
CA LEU A 179 0.28 13.64 -7.21
C LEU A 179 -0.43 14.98 -7.01
N SER A 180 0.30 16.09 -7.07
CA SER A 180 -0.20 17.42 -6.73
C SER A 180 -1.47 17.84 -7.48
N ALA A 181 -1.60 17.44 -8.75
CA ALA A 181 -2.77 17.74 -9.57
C ALA A 181 -4.06 17.10 -9.06
N ALA A 182 -3.95 16.05 -8.24
CA ALA A 182 -5.07 15.32 -7.66
C ALA A 182 -5.37 15.70 -6.19
N LEU A 183 -4.57 16.59 -5.58
CA LEU A 183 -4.73 16.97 -4.18
C LEU A 183 -5.77 18.07 -4.01
N ASP A 184 -6.67 17.89 -3.05
CA ASP A 184 -7.53 18.96 -2.56
C ASP A 184 -6.98 19.55 -1.24
N PRO A 185 -6.76 20.88 -1.15
CA PRO A 185 -6.22 21.53 0.05
C PRO A 185 -7.05 21.31 1.32
N GLN A 186 -8.37 21.27 1.20
CA GLN A 186 -9.27 21.10 2.33
C GLN A 186 -9.26 19.64 2.79
N GLN A 187 -9.26 18.70 1.84
CA GLN A 187 -9.14 17.27 2.15
C GLN A 187 -7.78 16.96 2.80
N LEU A 188 -6.70 17.65 2.40
CA LEU A 188 -5.37 17.51 3.02
C LEU A 188 -5.41 17.87 4.51
N VAL A 189 -6.10 18.94 4.88
CA VAL A 189 -6.27 19.33 6.29
C VAL A 189 -7.14 18.34 7.05
N GLN A 190 -8.18 17.78 6.43
CA GLN A 190 -9.03 16.77 7.08
C GLN A 190 -8.26 15.48 7.45
N VAL A 191 -7.19 15.15 6.72
CA VAL A 191 -6.32 14.00 7.04
C VAL A 191 -5.29 14.32 8.13
N ALA A 192 -5.01 15.60 8.40
CA ALA A 192 -3.99 16.01 9.35
C ALA A 192 -4.23 15.48 10.79
N PRO A 193 -5.45 15.54 11.37
CA PRO A 193 -5.75 14.96 12.68
C PRO A 193 -5.58 13.44 12.76
N LEU A 194 -5.62 12.75 11.61
CA LEU A 194 -5.43 11.29 11.53
C LEU A 194 -3.95 10.89 11.40
N SER A 195 -3.03 11.86 11.39
CA SER A 195 -1.62 11.66 11.10
C SER A 195 -0.74 12.26 12.19
N PRO A 196 0.45 11.69 12.48
CA PRO A 196 1.41 12.34 13.35
C PRO A 196 1.76 13.73 12.84
N LEU A 197 1.72 14.74 13.72
CA LEU A 197 1.96 16.12 13.36
C LEU A 197 3.30 16.38 12.64
N PRO A 198 4.42 15.69 12.96
CA PRO A 198 5.65 15.79 12.16
C PRO A 198 5.48 15.43 10.68
N TRP A 199 4.49 14.59 10.33
CA TRP A 199 4.20 14.27 8.92
C TRP A 199 3.55 15.45 8.22
N THR A 200 2.62 16.15 8.88
CA THR A 200 2.02 17.38 8.35
C THR A 200 3.07 18.47 8.11
N GLN A 201 3.99 18.66 9.07
CA GLN A 201 5.09 19.63 8.95
C GLN A 201 5.95 19.34 7.72
N ARG A 202 6.37 18.08 7.55
CA ARG A 202 7.18 17.65 6.39
C ARG A 202 6.41 17.73 5.09
N LEU A 203 5.14 17.30 5.08
CA LEU A 203 4.31 17.30 3.88
C LEU A 203 4.15 18.72 3.33
N GLY A 204 3.83 19.68 4.19
CA GLY A 204 3.72 21.08 3.77
C GLY A 204 5.01 21.63 3.19
N PHE A 205 6.15 21.37 3.83
CA PHE A 205 7.47 21.78 3.32
C PHE A 205 7.78 21.17 1.95
N LEU A 206 7.54 19.86 1.77
CA LEU A 206 7.82 19.18 0.51
C LEU A 206 6.88 19.62 -0.62
N LEU A 207 5.61 19.87 -0.32
CA LEU A 207 4.65 20.40 -1.29
C LEU A 207 5.01 21.82 -1.76
N GLU A 208 5.50 22.69 -0.86
CA GLU A 208 6.01 24.00 -1.24
C GLU A 208 7.26 23.90 -2.12
N ALA A 209 8.16 22.97 -1.79
CA ALA A 209 9.38 22.74 -2.56
C ALA A 209 9.12 22.31 -4.01
N VAL A 210 8.04 21.56 -4.28
CA VAL A 210 7.66 21.15 -5.65
C VAL A 210 6.82 22.20 -6.40
N GLY A 211 6.69 23.41 -5.86
CA GLY A 211 6.04 24.53 -6.54
C GLY A 211 4.52 24.47 -6.55
N THR A 212 3.90 23.73 -5.63
CA THR A 212 2.43 23.60 -5.60
C THR A 212 1.70 24.83 -5.05
N GLY A 213 2.39 25.78 -4.40
CA GLY A 213 1.80 27.06 -3.99
C GLY A 213 0.68 26.96 -2.93
N ASP A 214 -0.39 27.75 -3.15
CA ASP A 214 -1.58 27.98 -2.31
C ASP A 214 -2.27 26.77 -1.62
N PRO A 215 -2.28 25.51 -2.14
CA PRO A 215 -2.75 24.32 -1.44
C PRO A 215 -2.19 24.11 -0.03
N CYS A 216 -1.05 24.70 0.30
CA CYS A 216 -0.41 24.50 1.60
C CYS A 216 -0.89 25.45 2.69
N GLN A 217 -1.61 26.54 2.37
CA GLN A 217 -2.00 27.51 3.40
C GLN A 217 -2.90 26.89 4.49
N PRO A 218 -3.94 26.09 4.16
CA PRO A 218 -4.73 25.41 5.17
C PRO A 218 -3.90 24.45 6.05
N LEU A 219 -2.90 23.76 5.49
CA LEU A 219 -1.98 22.91 6.25
C LEU A 219 -1.05 23.72 7.15
N HIS A 220 -0.59 24.87 6.69
CA HIS A 220 0.24 25.77 7.48
C HIS A 220 -0.52 26.28 8.71
N ASP A 221 -1.76 26.74 8.52
CA ASP A 221 -2.62 27.19 9.61
C ASP A 221 -2.82 26.08 10.65
N TYR A 222 -3.06 24.85 10.19
CA TYR A 222 -3.14 23.67 11.06
C TYR A 222 -1.84 23.46 11.87
N VAL A 223 -0.66 23.55 11.25
CA VAL A 223 0.64 23.41 11.93
C VAL A 223 0.90 24.56 12.93
N VAL A 224 0.43 25.77 12.62
CA VAL A 224 0.54 26.92 13.53
C VAL A 224 -0.28 26.71 14.78
N GLU A 225 -1.51 26.24 14.63
CA GLU A 225 -2.44 25.98 15.72
C GLU A 225 -2.01 24.79 16.62
N HIS A 226 -1.45 23.72 16.04
CA HIS A 226 -1.29 22.44 16.75
C HIS A 226 0.09 22.17 17.35
N THR A 227 1.14 22.96 17.04
CA THR A 227 2.48 22.74 17.62
C THR A 227 3.33 23.98 17.66
N THR A 228 4.26 24.07 18.60
CA THR A 228 5.39 25.02 18.57
C THR A 228 6.73 24.31 18.39
N SER A 229 6.73 22.97 18.41
CA SER A 229 7.91 22.12 18.35
C SER A 229 8.50 22.09 16.94
N THR A 230 9.84 22.13 16.90
CA THR A 230 10.60 21.95 15.66
C THR A 230 11.03 20.48 15.52
N THR A 231 10.90 19.90 14.33
CA THR A 231 11.28 18.50 14.06
C THR A 231 12.23 18.40 12.86
N PRO A 232 13.09 17.36 12.76
CA PRO A 232 13.91 17.16 11.56
C PRO A 232 13.05 16.87 10.32
N LEU A 233 13.47 17.40 9.17
CA LEU A 233 12.91 17.05 7.86
C LEU A 233 13.12 15.55 7.58
N SER A 234 14.33 15.06 7.80
CA SER A 234 14.73 13.65 7.66
C SER A 234 15.01 13.03 9.04
N PRO A 235 14.08 12.23 9.61
CA PRO A 235 14.21 11.71 10.98
C PRO A 235 15.45 10.86 11.24
N GLY A 236 16.01 10.25 10.18
CA GLY A 236 17.16 9.35 10.27
C GLY A 236 18.52 10.04 10.15
N ARG A 237 18.55 11.35 9.84
CA ARG A 237 19.79 12.09 9.59
C ARG A 237 20.13 13.02 10.75
N ASN A 238 21.42 13.32 10.90
CA ASN A 238 21.88 14.28 11.90
C ASN A 238 21.30 15.66 11.60
N ALA A 239 20.70 16.31 12.60
CA ALA A 239 20.11 17.64 12.49
C ALA A 239 20.92 18.73 13.21
N ALA A 240 22.08 18.40 13.78
CA ALA A 240 22.93 19.36 14.47
C ALA A 240 23.43 20.45 13.50
N GLY A 241 23.12 21.71 13.82
CA GLY A 241 23.49 22.86 12.99
C GLY A 241 22.65 23.02 11.71
N ALA A 242 21.64 22.18 11.48
CA ALA A 242 20.78 22.29 10.32
C ALA A 242 19.99 23.61 10.33
N PRO A 243 19.83 24.29 9.18
CA PRO A 243 19.05 25.51 9.10
C PRO A 243 17.59 25.24 9.47
N ARG A 244 16.97 26.22 10.14
CA ARG A 244 15.57 26.13 10.57
C ARG A 244 14.67 26.75 9.52
N ASP A 245 13.66 25.99 9.10
CA ASP A 245 12.49 26.52 8.43
C ASP A 245 11.45 26.96 9.48
N PRO A 246 11.17 28.27 9.63
CA PRO A 246 10.24 28.75 10.65
C PRO A 246 8.77 28.51 10.30
N ARG A 247 8.43 28.38 9.01
CA ARG A 247 7.07 28.24 8.51
C ARG A 247 6.50 26.87 8.86
N TRP A 248 7.25 25.82 8.58
CA TRP A 248 6.88 24.43 8.86
C TRP A 248 7.47 23.92 10.18
N LYS A 249 8.28 24.74 10.85
CA LYS A 249 8.97 24.41 12.10
C LYS A 249 9.80 23.15 11.89
N LEU A 250 10.67 23.18 10.89
CA LEU A 250 11.55 22.08 10.54
C LEU A 250 13.03 22.44 10.72
N LEU A 251 13.85 21.44 11.04
CA LEU A 251 15.28 21.48 10.81
C LEU A 251 15.54 20.84 9.43
N VAL A 252 15.98 21.64 8.46
CA VAL A 252 16.24 21.20 7.09
C VAL A 252 17.59 20.49 7.06
N ASN A 253 17.58 19.21 7.45
CA ASN A 253 18.76 18.36 7.61
C ASN A 253 18.96 17.38 6.45
N ASP A 254 18.35 17.67 5.31
CA ASP A 254 18.46 16.90 4.08
C ASP A 254 18.20 17.83 2.89
N GLU A 255 18.91 17.60 1.79
CA GLU A 255 18.62 18.26 0.51
C GLU A 255 17.62 17.37 -0.24
N VAL A 256 16.49 17.95 -0.62
CA VAL A 256 15.40 17.22 -1.27
C VAL A 256 15.12 17.86 -2.61
N GLU A 257 15.71 17.31 -3.67
CA GLU A 257 15.41 17.67 -5.05
C GLU A 257 14.49 16.60 -5.66
N PRO A 258 13.53 16.97 -6.51
CA PRO A 258 12.80 15.99 -7.32
C PRO A 258 13.80 15.23 -8.21
N GLU A 259 13.74 13.90 -8.19
CA GLU A 259 14.38 13.08 -9.22
C GLU A 259 13.72 13.41 -10.57
N GLY A 260 14.51 13.96 -11.49
CA GLY A 260 14.10 14.35 -12.85
C GLY A 260 14.16 13.24 -13.87
#